data_AF-A0A1I4XF76-F1
#
_entry.id   AF-A0A1I4XF76-F1
#
_cell.length_a   1.000
_cell.length_b   1.000
_cell.length_c   1.000
_cell.angle_alpha   90.00
_cell.angle_beta   90.00
_cell.angle_gamma   90.00
#
_symmetry.space_group_name_H-M   'P 1'
#
loop_
_entity.id
_entity.type
_entity.pdbx_description
1 polymer ?
#
loop_
_entity_poly.entity_id
_entity_poly.type
_entity_poly.pdbx_seq_one_letter_code
_entity_poly.pdbx_strand_id
1 'polypeptide(L)'
;MFVLRTAVVRRGRGLHVAAHRKPRQRSLGGHTARTAATIALAGAATATGFDGTGHADPQLTPEQVRAKVAKLYQQAEVATEKYNGAKEKADKAQENLEELRDQAARRTERLNTARDELGSVAAAQYRGGGIDPSWQLALSADPDQYLDGAALAERVGSRHSADVASVRKQLLEIERLRGAARVELGTLKTRQTELKRHKKTVTSKLTDARQLLGRLTTEDRTRLDSRDGTTGHASRSSTTAQRSLSGPVSPTSATADAPNSRAAAAVSYAYSKIGSPYVWGATGPNAFDCSGLTLAAYRAAGVSLPRTTYSQINAGPRIARSELRPGDLVFFYSGISHVGIYIGNGQMIHAPNPSAPVRVAPLDEMPYAGATRVA
;
A
#
# COMPACT_ATOMS: atom_id res chain seq x y z
N MET A 1 47.50 -6.43 3.09
CA MET A 1 48.09 -7.76 3.34
C MET A 1 47.61 -8.69 2.24
N PHE A 2 48.49 -8.92 1.27
CA PHE A 2 48.35 -9.87 0.16
C PHE A 2 48.16 -11.30 0.68
N VAL A 3 47.49 -12.17 -0.09
CA VAL A 3 48.10 -13.41 -0.65
C VAL A 3 47.17 -14.03 -1.70
N LEU A 4 47.74 -14.17 -2.91
CA LEU A 4 47.33 -15.02 -4.03
C LEU A 4 47.14 -16.49 -3.63
N ARG A 5 46.27 -17.23 -4.33
CA ARG A 5 46.69 -18.51 -4.91
C ARG A 5 45.88 -18.92 -6.13
N THR A 6 46.60 -19.52 -7.05
CA THR A 6 46.39 -19.63 -8.48
C THR A 6 45.88 -21.04 -8.85
N ALA A 7 45.08 -21.08 -9.93
CA ALA A 7 44.90 -22.13 -10.97
C ALA A 7 44.93 -23.63 -10.63
N VAL A 8 43.98 -24.39 -11.24
CA VAL A 8 44.31 -25.39 -12.29
C VAL A 8 43.13 -25.52 -13.27
N VAL A 9 43.46 -25.38 -14.54
CA VAL A 9 42.65 -25.66 -15.73
C VAL A 9 42.61 -27.16 -15.98
N ARG A 10 41.43 -27.73 -16.27
CA ARG A 10 41.33 -29.01 -16.97
C ARG A 10 40.33 -28.91 -18.13
N ARG A 11 40.88 -28.96 -19.35
CA ARG A 11 40.17 -29.12 -20.62
C ARG A 11 39.44 -30.47 -20.64
N GLY A 12 38.15 -30.45 -20.92
CA GLY A 12 37.37 -31.60 -21.39
C GLY A 12 36.67 -31.22 -22.69
N ARG A 13 37.03 -31.93 -23.77
CA ARG A 13 36.51 -31.73 -25.13
C ARG A 13 35.09 -32.30 -25.27
N GLY A 14 34.29 -31.61 -26.08
CA GLY A 14 33.40 -32.23 -27.06
C GLY A 14 31.99 -32.59 -26.57
N LEU A 15 31.01 -31.80 -27.00
CA LEU A 15 29.95 -32.28 -27.90
C LEU A 15 29.19 -31.05 -28.43
N HIS A 16 29.47 -30.72 -29.70
CA HIS A 16 28.73 -29.73 -30.45
C HIS A 16 27.33 -30.27 -30.76
N VAL A 17 26.30 -29.65 -30.19
CA VAL A 17 24.93 -29.80 -30.69
C VAL A 17 24.66 -28.62 -31.62
N ALA A 18 24.65 -28.91 -32.92
CA ALA A 18 24.33 -27.96 -33.98
C ALA A 18 22.84 -27.59 -33.92
N ALA A 19 22.53 -26.35 -33.55
CA ALA A 19 21.19 -25.78 -33.69
C ALA A 19 21.03 -25.20 -35.10
N HIS A 20 20.46 -25.97 -36.02
CA HIS A 20 19.98 -25.46 -37.30
C HIS A 20 18.79 -24.52 -37.08
N ARG A 21 19.01 -23.20 -37.11
CA ARG A 21 17.94 -22.21 -37.18
C ARG A 21 17.76 -21.77 -38.64
N LYS A 22 16.71 -22.27 -39.30
CA LYS A 22 16.23 -21.78 -40.60
C LYS A 22 15.83 -20.29 -40.48
N PRO A 23 16.22 -19.42 -41.43
CA PRO A 23 15.67 -18.07 -41.51
C PRO A 23 14.29 -18.13 -42.19
N ARG A 24 13.27 -17.56 -41.55
CA ARG A 24 11.99 -17.27 -42.21
C ARG A 24 12.12 -15.94 -42.95
N GLN A 25 12.10 -15.99 -44.28
CA GLN A 25 11.79 -14.84 -45.13
C GLN A 25 10.30 -14.76 -45.41
N ARG A 26 9.81 -13.51 -45.53
CA ARG A 26 8.58 -12.95 -46.14
C ARG A 26 7.99 -11.92 -45.17
N SER A 27 7.55 -10.73 -45.56
CA SER A 27 7.43 -10.06 -46.86
C SER A 27 7.27 -8.57 -46.55
N LEU A 28 7.82 -7.71 -47.41
CA LEU A 28 7.50 -6.30 -47.48
C LEU A 28 6.04 -6.11 -47.97
N GLY A 29 5.45 -5.01 -47.52
CA GLY A 29 4.10 -4.51 -47.80
C GLY A 29 3.68 -3.74 -46.55
N GLY A 30 3.54 -2.43 -46.52
CA GLY A 30 3.15 -1.47 -47.52
C GLY A 30 2.43 -0.36 -46.73
N HIS A 31 2.75 0.88 -47.06
CA HIS A 31 2.38 2.15 -46.43
C HIS A 31 0.92 2.26 -45.96
N THR A 32 0.67 2.95 -44.83
CA THR A 32 0.02 4.29 -44.79
C THR A 32 -0.54 4.65 -43.40
N ALA A 33 -0.50 5.96 -43.10
CA ALA A 33 -1.27 6.71 -42.10
C ALA A 33 -1.05 6.41 -40.60
N ARG A 34 -0.04 7.07 -40.01
CA ARG A 34 -0.14 7.48 -38.59
C ARG A 34 -0.86 8.83 -38.55
N THR A 35 -2.10 8.79 -38.07
CA THR A 35 -2.94 9.95 -37.81
C THR A 35 -2.30 10.79 -36.69
N ALA A 36 -1.77 11.95 -37.07
CA ALA A 36 -1.42 13.01 -36.14
C ALA A 36 -2.72 13.66 -35.64
N ALA A 37 -2.94 13.64 -34.32
CA ALA A 37 -3.98 14.44 -33.69
C ALA A 37 -3.38 15.80 -33.33
N THR A 38 -3.31 16.69 -34.31
CA THR A 38 -3.05 18.12 -34.10
C THR A 38 -4.35 18.78 -33.63
N ILE A 39 -4.34 19.27 -32.39
CA ILE A 39 -5.41 20.13 -31.86
C ILE A 39 -5.36 21.45 -32.64
N ALA A 40 -6.35 21.67 -33.50
CA ALA A 40 -6.54 22.92 -34.21
C ALA A 40 -7.15 23.96 -33.26
N LEU A 41 -6.33 24.92 -32.82
CA LEU A 41 -6.81 26.19 -32.27
C LEU A 41 -7.23 27.08 -33.45
N ALA A 42 -8.53 27.34 -33.58
CA ALA A 42 -9.06 28.33 -34.49
C ALA A 42 -8.73 29.74 -33.95
N GLY A 43 -7.61 30.30 -34.40
CA GLY A 43 -7.30 31.73 -34.27
C GLY A 43 -7.66 32.42 -35.57
N ALA A 44 -8.62 33.37 -35.51
CA ALA A 44 -8.95 34.23 -36.63
C ALA A 44 -7.74 35.12 -36.96
N ALA A 45 -7.21 34.98 -38.17
CA ALA A 45 -6.12 35.81 -38.68
C ALA A 45 -6.70 36.96 -39.51
N THR A 46 -6.68 38.16 -38.94
CA THR A 46 -6.59 39.41 -39.72
C THR A 46 -5.17 39.92 -39.57
N ALA A 47 -4.40 39.80 -40.65
CA ALA A 47 -3.02 40.29 -40.70
C ALA A 47 -3.00 41.75 -41.12
N THR A 48 -2.42 42.61 -40.27
CA THR A 48 -1.68 43.82 -40.69
C THR A 48 -0.75 44.28 -39.58
N GLY A 49 0.56 44.22 -39.84
CA GLY A 49 1.52 45.28 -39.50
C GLY A 49 2.01 45.44 -38.05
N PHE A 50 3.35 45.36 -37.93
CA PHE A 50 4.22 45.98 -36.93
C PHE A 50 4.45 45.31 -35.56
N ASP A 51 5.76 45.20 -35.28
CA ASP A 51 6.49 45.03 -34.03
C ASP A 51 6.32 43.75 -33.19
N GLY A 52 7.49 43.16 -32.92
CA GLY A 52 7.68 42.01 -32.05
C GLY A 52 7.15 42.29 -30.65
N THR A 53 5.94 41.83 -30.41
CA THR A 53 5.41 41.66 -29.06
C THR A 53 5.65 40.22 -28.66
N GLY A 54 6.57 40.02 -27.70
CA GLY A 54 6.61 38.78 -26.94
C GLY A 54 5.20 38.55 -26.41
N HIS A 55 4.50 37.56 -26.97
CA HIS A 55 3.19 37.16 -26.49
C HIS A 55 3.42 36.58 -25.10
N ALA A 56 3.33 37.45 -24.09
CA ALA A 56 3.23 37.02 -22.71
C ALA A 56 2.03 36.09 -22.64
N ASP A 57 2.27 34.84 -22.25
CA ASP A 57 1.20 33.88 -21.97
C ASP A 57 0.10 34.60 -21.19
N PRO A 58 -1.18 34.47 -21.58
CA PRO A 58 -2.26 35.19 -20.91
C PRO A 58 -2.19 34.92 -19.41
N GLN A 59 -1.99 36.00 -18.63
CA GLN A 59 -1.89 35.95 -17.18
C GLN A 59 -3.21 35.41 -16.63
N LEU A 60 -3.15 34.26 -15.95
CA LEU A 60 -4.33 33.64 -15.36
C LEU A 60 -4.90 34.54 -14.28
N THR A 61 -6.23 34.68 -14.21
CA THR A 61 -6.86 35.39 -13.10
C THR A 61 -6.66 34.60 -11.79
N PRO A 62 -6.71 35.26 -10.62
CA PRO A 62 -6.63 34.57 -9.33
C PRO A 62 -7.64 33.41 -9.18
N GLU A 63 -8.85 33.57 -9.70
CA GLU A 63 -9.90 32.55 -9.70
C GLU A 63 -9.52 31.35 -10.58
N GLN A 64 -8.95 31.59 -11.76
CA GLN A 64 -8.47 30.53 -12.64
C GLN A 64 -7.29 29.77 -12.03
N VAL A 65 -6.39 30.46 -11.33
CA VAL A 65 -5.30 29.83 -10.58
C VAL A 65 -5.87 28.94 -9.48
N ARG A 66 -6.81 29.45 -8.67
CA ARG A 66 -7.47 28.68 -7.60
C ARG A 66 -8.16 27.43 -8.16
N ALA A 67 -8.93 27.55 -9.25
CA ALA A 67 -9.59 26.42 -9.88
C ALA A 67 -8.59 25.36 -10.39
N LYS A 68 -7.47 25.79 -10.98
CA LYS A 68 -6.39 24.88 -11.40
C LYS A 68 -5.72 24.20 -10.21
N VAL A 69 -5.44 24.92 -9.13
CA VAL A 69 -4.85 24.37 -7.91
C VAL A 69 -5.80 23.36 -7.25
N ALA A 70 -7.09 23.67 -7.13
CA ALA A 70 -8.09 22.74 -6.62
C ALA A 70 -8.14 21.45 -7.44
N LYS A 71 -8.10 21.55 -8.78
CA LYS A 71 -8.02 20.39 -9.67
C LYS A 71 -6.73 19.60 -9.49
N LEU A 72 -5.58 20.26 -9.30
CA LEU A 72 -4.31 19.59 -9.03
C LEU A 72 -4.32 18.86 -7.69
N TYR A 73 -4.88 19.45 -6.64
CA TYR A 73 -5.05 18.79 -5.36
C TYR A 73 -5.99 17.59 -5.44
N GLN A 74 -7.12 17.71 -6.14
CA GLN A 74 -8.02 16.57 -6.37
C GLN A 74 -7.32 15.44 -7.15
N GLN A 75 -6.52 15.76 -8.17
CA GLN A 75 -5.71 14.76 -8.88
C GLN A 75 -4.61 14.14 -8.00
N ALA A 76 -3.96 14.95 -7.16
CA ALA A 76 -2.95 14.49 -6.21
C ALA A 76 -3.55 13.55 -5.16
N GLU A 77 -4.78 13.83 -4.73
CA GLU A 77 -5.52 13.00 -3.79
C GLU A 77 -5.93 11.65 -4.41
N VAL A 78 -6.46 11.63 -5.63
CA VAL A 78 -6.70 10.36 -6.36
C VAL A 78 -5.41 9.53 -6.46
N ALA A 79 -4.27 10.17 -6.73
CA ALA A 79 -2.98 9.49 -6.79
C ALA A 79 -2.48 9.06 -5.40
N THR A 80 -2.83 9.79 -4.35
CA THR A 80 -2.54 9.48 -2.94
C THR A 80 -3.24 8.21 -2.51
N GLU A 81 -4.53 8.06 -2.83
CA GLU A 81 -5.28 6.85 -2.48
C GLU A 81 -4.72 5.60 -3.18
N LYS A 82 -4.33 5.73 -4.46
CA LYS A 82 -3.62 4.66 -5.18
C LYS A 82 -2.25 4.34 -4.57
N TYR A 83 -1.50 5.36 -4.15
CA TYR A 83 -0.21 5.18 -3.47
C TYR A 83 -0.40 4.45 -2.14
N ASN A 84 -1.34 4.90 -1.31
CA ASN A 84 -1.62 4.33 0.01
C ASN A 84 -2.04 2.85 -0.11
N GLY A 85 -2.85 2.50 -1.11
CA GLY A 85 -3.20 1.11 -1.37
C GLY A 85 -2.06 0.24 -1.85
N ALA A 86 -1.23 0.77 -2.75
CA ALA A 86 -0.02 0.08 -3.16
C ALA A 86 0.94 -0.11 -1.98
N LYS A 87 0.92 0.81 -1.01
CA LYS A 87 1.77 0.76 0.19
C LYS A 87 1.30 -0.34 1.12
N GLU A 88 0.01 -0.39 1.48
CA GLU A 88 -0.55 -1.50 2.29
C GLU A 88 -0.22 -2.87 1.68
N LYS A 89 -0.38 -3.01 0.35
CA LYS A 89 -0.05 -4.26 -0.35
C LYS A 89 1.44 -4.58 -0.36
N ALA A 90 2.31 -3.57 -0.45
CA ALA A 90 3.75 -3.76 -0.39
C ALA A 90 4.19 -4.18 1.01
N ASP A 91 3.70 -3.49 2.04
CA ASP A 91 3.99 -3.79 3.44
C ASP A 91 3.54 -5.23 3.76
N LYS A 92 2.33 -5.63 3.32
CA LYS A 92 1.85 -7.00 3.52
C LYS A 92 2.69 -8.05 2.78
N ALA A 93 3.11 -7.77 1.55
CA ALA A 93 3.97 -8.69 0.80
C ALA A 93 5.36 -8.82 1.45
N GLN A 94 5.85 -7.75 2.08
CA GLN A 94 7.10 -7.79 2.83
C GLN A 94 6.98 -8.67 4.08
N GLU A 95 5.92 -8.49 4.88
CA GLU A 95 5.65 -9.35 6.06
C GLU A 95 5.59 -10.83 5.67
N ASN A 96 4.80 -11.17 4.64
CA ASN A 96 4.66 -12.54 4.17
C ASN A 96 6.01 -13.12 3.70
N LEU A 97 6.82 -12.32 3.02
CA LEU A 97 8.15 -12.73 2.56
C LEU A 97 9.10 -13.01 3.72
N GLU A 98 9.09 -12.16 4.75
CA GLU A 98 9.88 -12.35 5.97
C GLU A 98 9.43 -13.63 6.69
N GLU A 99 8.12 -13.84 6.85
CA GLU A 99 7.58 -15.04 7.47
C GLU A 99 7.96 -16.33 6.72
N LEU A 100 7.83 -16.34 5.40
CA LEU A 100 8.19 -17.50 4.56
C LEU A 100 9.69 -17.81 4.64
N ARG A 101 10.54 -16.79 4.68
CA ARG A 101 12.01 -16.94 4.84
C ARG A 101 12.35 -17.51 6.21
N ASP A 102 11.73 -17.00 7.25
CA ASP A 102 11.92 -17.46 8.62
C ASP A 102 11.47 -18.91 8.80
N GLN A 103 10.31 -19.28 8.25
CA GLN A 103 9.85 -20.67 8.25
C GLN A 103 10.82 -21.58 7.48
N ALA A 104 11.34 -21.14 6.34
CA ALA A 104 12.31 -21.91 5.56
C ALA A 104 13.65 -22.07 6.31
N ALA A 105 14.11 -21.04 7.03
CA ALA A 105 15.31 -21.09 7.85
C ALA A 105 15.15 -22.10 9.00
N ARG A 106 14.09 -21.98 9.80
CA ARG A 106 13.81 -22.92 10.91
C ARG A 106 13.69 -24.37 10.44
N ARG A 107 13.09 -24.61 9.27
CA ARG A 107 13.00 -25.97 8.70
C ARG A 107 14.34 -26.47 8.17
N THR A 108 15.15 -25.59 7.60
CA THR A 108 16.52 -25.93 7.16
C THR A 108 17.38 -26.37 8.36
N GLU A 109 17.24 -25.71 9.50
CA GLU A 109 17.94 -26.08 10.74
C GLU A 109 17.53 -27.47 11.25
N ARG A 110 16.22 -27.76 11.28
CA ARG A 110 15.70 -29.11 11.63
C ARG A 110 16.21 -30.19 10.66
N LEU A 111 16.25 -29.87 9.37
CA LEU A 111 16.78 -30.76 8.34
C LEU A 111 18.27 -31.05 8.55
N ASN A 112 19.07 -30.04 8.92
CA ASN A 112 20.49 -30.23 9.20
C ASN A 112 20.67 -31.13 10.42
N THR A 113 19.90 -30.91 11.49
CA THR A 113 19.92 -31.78 12.68
C THR A 113 19.61 -33.25 12.31
N ALA A 114 18.54 -33.49 11.54
CA ALA A 114 18.18 -34.83 11.09
C ALA A 114 19.23 -35.47 10.17
N ARG A 115 19.93 -34.66 9.35
CA ARG A 115 21.04 -35.12 8.50
C ARG A 115 22.26 -35.50 9.32
N ASP A 116 22.58 -34.73 10.36
CA ASP A 116 23.71 -35.00 11.24
C ASP A 116 23.46 -36.29 12.05
N GLU A 117 22.24 -36.48 12.55
CA GLU A 117 21.82 -37.72 13.22
C GLU A 117 21.95 -38.94 12.29
N LEU A 118 21.37 -38.88 11.08
CA LEU A 118 21.50 -39.95 10.08
C LEU A 118 22.95 -40.19 9.65
N GLY A 119 23.74 -39.11 9.50
CA GLY A 119 25.16 -39.18 9.17
C GLY A 119 25.98 -39.88 10.26
N SER A 120 25.66 -39.64 11.53
CA SER A 120 26.32 -40.31 12.66
C SER A 120 26.06 -41.82 12.68
N VAL A 121 24.82 -42.23 12.35
CA VAL A 121 24.43 -43.64 12.21
C VAL A 121 25.18 -44.29 11.04
N ALA A 122 25.17 -43.64 9.87
CA ALA A 122 25.87 -44.15 8.69
C ALA A 122 27.39 -44.28 8.93
N ALA A 123 28.00 -43.31 9.62
CA ALA A 123 29.41 -43.37 9.99
C ALA A 123 29.72 -44.49 10.99
N ALA A 124 28.82 -44.78 11.93
CA ALA A 124 28.96 -45.91 12.85
C ALA A 124 28.89 -47.25 12.11
N GLN A 125 27.93 -47.41 11.20
CA GLN A 125 27.82 -48.61 10.35
C GLN A 125 29.08 -48.81 9.48
N TYR A 126 29.60 -47.74 8.88
CA TYR A 126 30.82 -47.79 8.07
C TYR A 126 32.04 -48.22 8.90
N ARG A 127 32.22 -47.68 10.11
CA ARG A 127 33.32 -48.06 11.02
C ARG A 127 33.21 -49.48 11.55
N GLY A 128 32.00 -50.04 11.60
CA GLY A 128 31.73 -51.42 12.03
C GLY A 128 32.34 -52.51 11.13
N GLY A 129 32.92 -52.16 9.98
CA GLY A 129 33.89 -53.02 9.31
C GLY A 129 33.35 -54.12 8.38
N GLY A 130 32.13 -53.98 7.85
CA GLY A 130 31.71 -54.71 6.64
C GLY A 130 31.20 -56.14 6.80
N ILE A 131 31.13 -56.70 8.01
CA ILE A 131 30.28 -57.87 8.27
C ILE A 131 28.90 -57.35 8.62
N ASP A 132 27.91 -57.62 7.77
CA ASP A 132 26.52 -57.26 8.02
C ASP A 132 26.08 -57.81 9.39
N PRO A 133 25.45 -57.02 10.27
CA PRO A 133 24.96 -57.50 11.57
C PRO A 133 24.07 -58.76 11.45
N SER A 134 23.41 -58.94 10.30
CA SER A 134 22.67 -60.16 9.98
C SER A 134 23.55 -61.41 9.87
N TRP A 135 24.79 -61.30 9.38
CA TRP A 135 25.77 -62.40 9.35
C TRP A 135 26.31 -62.73 10.74
N GLN A 136 26.51 -61.73 11.60
CA GLN A 136 26.88 -61.97 13.00
C GLN A 136 25.75 -62.67 13.77
N LEU A 137 24.50 -62.29 13.48
CA LEU A 137 23.31 -62.95 14.04
C LEU A 137 23.14 -64.39 13.52
N ALA A 138 23.32 -64.62 12.21
CA ALA A 138 23.18 -65.93 11.59
C ALA A 138 24.22 -66.95 12.08
N LEU A 139 25.34 -66.48 12.63
CA LEU A 139 26.40 -67.28 13.24
C LEU A 139 26.23 -67.43 14.77
N SER A 140 25.16 -66.88 15.36
CA SER A 140 24.81 -67.06 16.77
C SER A 140 24.52 -68.53 17.06
N ALA A 141 25.13 -69.08 18.12
CA ALA A 141 24.85 -70.43 18.59
C ALA A 141 23.58 -70.52 19.46
N ASP A 142 22.97 -69.39 19.82
CA ASP A 142 21.82 -69.29 20.72
C ASP A 142 20.58 -68.73 19.96
N PRO A 143 19.49 -69.52 19.82
CA PRO A 143 18.30 -69.11 19.09
C PRO A 143 17.52 -67.97 19.76
N ASP A 144 17.54 -67.83 21.09
CA ASP A 144 16.83 -66.75 21.78
C ASP A 144 17.55 -65.41 21.56
N GLN A 145 18.89 -65.41 21.62
CA GLN A 145 19.71 -64.23 21.31
C GLN A 145 19.57 -63.78 19.85
N TYR A 146 19.38 -64.74 18.93
CA TYR A 146 19.10 -64.42 17.53
C TYR A 146 17.76 -63.69 17.37
N LEU A 147 16.68 -64.18 18.00
CA LEU A 147 15.35 -63.57 17.88
C LEU A 147 15.31 -62.16 18.48
N ASP A 148 15.96 -61.93 19.62
CA ASP A 148 16.06 -60.61 20.24
C ASP A 148 16.85 -59.62 19.37
N GLY A 149 17.98 -60.07 18.81
CA GLY A 149 18.78 -59.29 17.88
C GLY A 149 18.02 -58.94 16.59
N ALA A 150 17.22 -59.86 16.08
CA ALA A 150 16.44 -59.68 14.86
C ALA A 150 15.31 -58.66 15.08
N ALA A 151 14.59 -58.76 16.21
CA ALA A 151 13.55 -57.82 16.59
C ALA A 151 14.10 -56.39 16.80
N LEU A 152 15.30 -56.27 17.39
CA LEU A 152 15.99 -54.98 17.53
C LEU A 152 16.38 -54.41 16.17
N ALA A 153 16.96 -55.22 15.29
CA ALA A 153 17.36 -54.81 13.95
C ALA A 153 16.16 -54.33 13.11
N GLU A 154 15.01 -55.02 13.17
CA GLU A 154 13.80 -54.62 12.47
C GLU A 154 13.25 -53.26 12.96
N ARG A 155 13.24 -53.03 14.29
CA ARG A 155 12.83 -51.75 14.87
C ARG A 155 13.76 -50.61 14.44
N VAL A 156 15.07 -50.85 14.46
CA VAL A 156 16.08 -49.88 14.02
C VAL A 156 15.93 -49.58 12.53
N GLY A 157 15.77 -50.59 11.69
CA GLY A 157 15.55 -50.44 10.25
C GLY A 157 14.25 -49.68 9.91
N SER A 158 13.17 -49.97 10.64
CA SER A 158 11.90 -49.25 10.51
C SER A 158 12.04 -47.77 10.89
N ARG A 159 12.77 -47.49 11.98
CA ARG A 159 13.07 -46.11 12.40
C ARG A 159 13.90 -45.37 11.35
N HIS A 160 14.97 -45.97 10.83
CA HIS A 160 15.79 -45.35 9.79
C HIS A 160 14.99 -45.06 8.50
N SER A 161 14.12 -45.99 8.10
CA SER A 161 13.22 -45.79 6.96
C SER A 161 12.29 -44.59 7.18
N ALA A 162 11.75 -44.46 8.41
CA ALA A 162 10.91 -43.32 8.78
C ALA A 162 11.70 -42.00 8.81
N ASP A 163 12.93 -41.99 9.33
CA ASP A 163 13.80 -40.82 9.40
C ASP A 163 14.19 -40.33 8.00
N VAL A 164 14.55 -41.24 7.09
CA VAL A 164 14.82 -40.92 5.68
C VAL A 164 13.58 -40.37 4.98
N ALA A 165 12.41 -40.97 5.20
CA ALA A 165 11.14 -40.46 4.68
C ALA A 165 10.82 -39.06 5.21
N SER A 166 11.09 -38.81 6.50
CA SER A 166 10.95 -37.50 7.15
C SER A 166 11.87 -36.45 6.51
N VAL A 167 13.15 -36.77 6.31
CA VAL A 167 14.10 -35.88 5.60
C VAL A 167 13.63 -35.54 4.19
N ARG A 168 13.15 -36.53 3.43
CA ARG A 168 12.59 -36.31 2.09
C ARG A 168 11.39 -35.36 2.13
N LYS A 169 10.50 -35.53 3.10
CA LYS A 169 9.34 -34.64 3.31
C LYS A 169 9.79 -33.22 3.66
N GLN A 170 10.74 -33.06 4.58
CA GLN A 170 11.26 -31.75 4.98
C GLN A 170 11.91 -31.01 3.81
N LEU A 171 12.65 -31.71 2.94
CA LEU A 171 13.24 -31.13 1.72
C LEU A 171 12.17 -30.53 0.80
N LEU A 172 11.09 -31.28 0.53
CA LEU A 172 9.98 -30.81 -0.30
C LEU A 172 9.28 -29.60 0.32
N GLU A 173 9.09 -29.58 1.64
CA GLU A 173 8.48 -28.45 2.34
C GLU A 173 9.36 -27.19 2.29
N ILE A 174 10.67 -27.33 2.48
CA ILE A 174 11.64 -26.22 2.35
C ILE A 174 11.61 -25.68 0.92
N GLU A 175 11.58 -26.54 -0.10
CA GLU A 175 11.52 -26.12 -1.49
C GLU A 175 10.23 -25.33 -1.79
N ARG A 176 9.08 -25.80 -1.28
CA ARG A 176 7.79 -25.09 -1.39
C ARG A 176 7.86 -23.71 -0.75
N LEU A 177 8.38 -23.59 0.47
CA LEU A 177 8.52 -22.29 1.16
C LEU A 177 9.44 -21.35 0.40
N ARG A 178 10.59 -21.84 -0.06
CA ARG A 178 11.53 -21.05 -0.90
C ARG A 178 10.92 -20.66 -2.24
N GLY A 179 10.05 -21.50 -2.81
CA GLY A 179 9.24 -21.19 -3.99
C GLY A 179 8.26 -20.05 -3.74
N ALA A 180 7.45 -20.17 -2.68
CA ALA A 180 6.51 -19.14 -2.27
C ALA A 180 7.22 -17.81 -1.95
N ALA A 181 8.34 -17.84 -1.25
CA ALA A 181 9.14 -16.64 -0.97
C ALA A 181 9.66 -15.96 -2.25
N ARG A 182 10.03 -16.72 -3.29
CA ARG A 182 10.43 -16.15 -4.59
C ARG A 182 9.26 -15.47 -5.30
N VAL A 183 8.07 -16.07 -5.25
CA VAL A 183 6.85 -15.46 -5.80
C VAL A 183 6.54 -14.17 -5.07
N GLU A 184 6.57 -14.18 -3.73
CA GLU A 184 6.24 -12.99 -2.93
C GLU A 184 7.27 -11.87 -3.08
N LEU A 185 8.56 -12.20 -3.24
CA LEU A 185 9.58 -11.22 -3.62
C LEU A 185 9.27 -10.58 -4.98
N GLY A 186 8.75 -11.34 -5.95
CA GLY A 186 8.26 -10.82 -7.22
C GLY A 186 7.10 -9.84 -7.03
N THR A 187 6.12 -10.22 -6.21
CA THR A 187 4.98 -9.35 -5.82
C THR A 187 5.48 -8.04 -5.20
N LEU A 188 6.34 -8.11 -4.19
CA LEU A 188 6.90 -6.95 -3.50
C LEU A 188 7.60 -5.99 -4.47
N LYS A 189 8.44 -6.51 -5.37
CA LYS A 189 9.13 -5.68 -6.39
C LYS A 189 8.16 -4.96 -7.31
N THR A 190 7.10 -5.64 -7.75
CA THR A 190 6.03 -5.03 -8.56
C THR A 190 5.34 -3.91 -7.78
N ARG A 191 4.95 -4.14 -6.52
CA ARG A 191 4.30 -3.12 -5.67
C ARG A 191 5.22 -1.93 -5.39
N GLN A 192 6.51 -2.15 -5.17
CA GLN A 192 7.50 -1.07 -5.02
C GLN A 192 7.62 -0.21 -6.28
N THR A 193 7.47 -0.80 -7.46
CA THR A 193 7.47 -0.06 -8.73
C THR A 193 6.21 0.80 -8.88
N GLU A 194 5.05 0.25 -8.52
CA GLU A 194 3.78 1.00 -8.47
C GLU A 194 3.87 2.17 -7.48
N LEU A 195 4.43 1.95 -6.29
CA LEU A 195 4.67 2.99 -5.29
C LEU A 195 5.51 4.14 -5.83
N LYS A 196 6.64 3.84 -6.48
CA LYS A 196 7.51 4.85 -7.08
C LYS A 196 6.75 5.68 -8.12
N ARG A 197 5.95 5.03 -8.97
CA ARG A 197 5.12 5.70 -9.98
C ARG A 197 4.09 6.62 -9.34
N HIS A 198 3.30 6.13 -8.38
CA HIS A 198 2.27 6.94 -7.73
C HIS A 198 2.89 8.08 -6.90
N LYS A 199 3.99 7.82 -6.18
CA LYS A 199 4.77 8.86 -5.49
C LYS A 199 5.18 9.98 -6.44
N LYS A 200 5.74 9.64 -7.61
CA LYS A 200 6.12 10.63 -8.63
C LYS A 200 4.92 11.47 -9.08
N THR A 201 3.76 10.83 -9.33
CA THR A 201 2.54 11.55 -9.70
C THR A 201 2.08 12.51 -8.61
N VAL A 202 2.01 12.05 -7.35
CA VAL A 202 1.61 12.90 -6.22
C VAL A 202 2.57 14.08 -6.10
N THR A 203 3.89 13.84 -6.06
CA THR A 203 4.88 14.91 -5.90
C THR A 203 4.83 15.90 -7.05
N SER A 204 4.64 15.44 -8.29
CA SER A 204 4.51 16.34 -9.45
C SER A 204 3.31 17.26 -9.30
N LYS A 205 2.13 16.71 -9.00
CA LYS A 205 0.90 17.51 -8.88
C LYS A 205 0.95 18.51 -7.73
N LEU A 206 1.54 18.10 -6.60
CA LEU A 206 1.74 19.00 -5.46
C LEU A 206 2.76 20.10 -5.77
N THR A 207 3.82 19.81 -6.52
CA THR A 207 4.79 20.82 -6.98
C THR A 207 4.13 21.80 -7.95
N ASP A 208 3.39 21.32 -8.95
CA ASP A 208 2.67 22.16 -9.89
C ASP A 208 1.70 23.11 -9.16
N ALA A 209 0.98 22.59 -8.16
CA ALA A 209 0.06 23.39 -7.34
C ALA A 209 0.79 24.48 -6.55
N ARG A 210 1.92 24.16 -5.92
CA ARG A 210 2.76 25.13 -5.20
C ARG A 210 3.32 26.20 -6.13
N GLN A 211 3.77 25.82 -7.33
CA GLN A 211 4.26 26.77 -8.33
C GLN A 211 3.15 27.73 -8.79
N LEU A 212 1.93 27.23 -9.01
CA LEU A 212 0.79 28.08 -9.35
C LEU A 212 0.41 29.03 -8.21
N LEU A 213 0.37 28.55 -6.96
CA LEU A 213 0.10 29.40 -5.79
C LEU A 213 1.18 30.47 -5.58
N GLY A 214 2.45 30.15 -5.88
CA GLY A 214 3.56 31.09 -5.82
C GLY A 214 3.47 32.25 -6.82
N ARG A 215 2.65 32.13 -7.88
CA ARG A 215 2.39 33.21 -8.85
C ARG A 215 1.36 34.22 -8.37
N LEU A 216 0.56 33.89 -7.34
CA LEU A 216 -0.42 34.83 -6.77
C LEU A 216 0.30 35.87 -5.90
N THR A 217 -0.09 37.13 -6.00
CA THR A 217 0.37 38.20 -5.10
C THR A 217 -0.16 37.98 -3.68
N THR A 218 0.45 38.63 -2.69
CA THR A 218 -0.03 38.53 -1.30
C THR A 218 -1.45 39.11 -1.19
N GLU A 219 -1.74 40.19 -1.92
CA GLU A 219 -3.06 40.82 -1.99
C GLU A 219 -4.12 39.88 -2.55
N ASP A 220 -3.82 39.13 -3.62
CA ASP A 220 -4.73 38.14 -4.21
C ASP A 220 -5.02 36.99 -3.24
N ARG A 221 -4.03 36.55 -2.46
CA ARG A 221 -4.23 35.50 -1.44
C ARG A 221 -5.18 35.97 -0.34
N THR A 222 -4.98 37.17 0.22
CA THR A 222 -5.89 37.73 1.23
C THR A 222 -7.31 37.95 0.71
N ARG A 223 -7.48 38.41 -0.53
CA ARG A 223 -8.82 38.58 -1.14
C ARG A 223 -9.55 37.26 -1.33
N LEU A 224 -8.82 36.18 -1.59
CA LEU A 224 -9.38 34.84 -1.74
C LEU A 224 -9.72 34.21 -0.38
N ASP A 225 -8.86 34.35 0.63
CA ASP A 225 -9.10 33.83 1.99
C ASP A 225 -10.32 34.50 2.65
N SER A 226 -10.53 35.80 2.37
CA SER A 226 -11.68 36.57 2.87
C SER A 226 -13.02 36.14 2.25
N ARG A 227 -12.99 35.56 1.04
CA ARG A 227 -14.18 35.10 0.31
C ARG A 227 -14.56 33.66 0.63
N ASP A 228 -13.61 32.83 1.07
CA ASP A 228 -13.85 31.43 1.42
C ASP A 228 -14.46 31.24 2.81
N GLY A 229 -14.70 32.32 3.58
CA GLY A 229 -15.32 32.23 4.90
C GLY A 229 -14.54 31.37 5.91
N THR A 230 -13.26 31.08 5.61
CA THR A 230 -12.40 30.15 6.34
C THR A 230 -11.70 30.78 7.54
N THR A 231 -11.85 32.09 7.75
CA THR A 231 -11.42 32.75 8.99
C THR A 231 -12.57 32.78 9.97
N GLY A 232 -12.62 31.76 10.83
CA GLY A 232 -13.35 31.81 12.09
C GLY A 232 -12.74 32.87 13.01
N HIS A 233 -13.00 34.16 12.74
CA HIS A 233 -12.86 35.18 13.74
C HIS A 233 -14.10 35.11 14.63
N ALA A 234 -13.89 34.60 15.85
CA ALA A 234 -14.82 34.74 16.96
C ALA A 234 -15.02 36.23 17.27
N SER A 235 -15.89 36.90 16.51
CA SER A 235 -16.38 38.23 16.87
C SER A 235 -17.65 38.05 17.68
N ARG A 236 -17.46 38.07 19.00
CA ARG A 236 -18.55 38.33 19.95
C ARG A 236 -19.02 39.77 19.71
N SER A 237 -20.15 39.93 19.03
CA SER A 237 -21.04 41.06 19.29
C SER A 237 -22.46 40.73 18.88
N SER A 238 -23.35 41.11 19.78
CA SER A 238 -24.73 40.71 19.98
C SER A 238 -25.74 41.32 19.00
N THR A 239 -26.96 40.77 19.10
CA THR A 239 -28.26 41.30 18.63
C THR A 239 -28.61 41.13 17.16
N THR A 240 -29.29 40.02 16.83
CA THR A 240 -30.68 40.02 16.31
C THR A 240 -31.18 38.58 16.12
N ALA A 241 -32.39 38.33 16.58
CA ALA A 241 -33.07 37.05 16.50
C ALA A 241 -33.50 36.72 15.05
N GLN A 242 -33.57 35.42 14.76
CA GLN A 242 -34.28 34.79 13.63
C GLN A 242 -33.65 34.91 12.22
N ARG A 243 -32.48 34.27 12.04
CA ARG A 243 -32.21 33.38 10.89
C ARG A 243 -30.87 32.65 11.07
N SER A 244 -30.87 31.34 10.82
CA SER A 244 -29.72 30.44 10.55
C SER A 244 -29.49 29.34 11.60
N LEU A 245 -29.97 28.14 11.28
CA LEU A 245 -29.56 26.86 11.89
C LEU A 245 -28.17 26.38 11.38
N SER A 246 -27.30 27.31 10.98
CA SER A 246 -26.13 27.02 10.14
C SER A 246 -24.80 27.40 10.80
N GLY A 247 -24.75 27.40 12.13
CA GLY A 247 -23.49 27.50 12.87
C GLY A 247 -22.79 26.14 12.95
N PRO A 248 -21.44 26.10 13.06
CA PRO A 248 -20.72 24.85 13.29
C PRO A 248 -21.27 24.13 14.52
N VAL A 249 -21.62 22.85 14.36
CA VAL A 249 -22.14 22.01 15.45
C VAL A 249 -21.11 21.95 16.58
N SER A 250 -21.56 22.22 17.81
CA SER A 250 -20.70 22.12 18.99
C SER A 250 -20.29 20.66 19.22
N PRO A 251 -19.06 20.38 19.67
CA PRO A 251 -18.57 19.01 19.89
C PRO A 251 -19.47 18.22 20.85
N THR A 252 -20.00 18.86 21.89
CA THR A 252 -20.93 18.25 22.85
C THR A 252 -22.24 17.79 22.19
N SER A 253 -22.80 18.60 21.28
CA SER A 253 -24.03 18.23 20.56
C SER A 253 -23.77 17.10 19.56
N ALA A 254 -22.70 17.21 18.78
CA ALA A 254 -22.33 16.19 17.79
C ALA A 254 -22.04 14.83 18.45
N THR A 255 -21.39 14.82 19.62
CA THR A 255 -21.11 13.58 20.36
C THR A 255 -22.35 13.00 21.04
N ALA A 256 -23.30 13.82 21.48
CA ALA A 256 -24.57 13.36 22.05
C ALA A 256 -25.48 12.68 20.99
N ASP A 257 -25.48 13.17 19.75
CA ASP A 257 -26.31 12.64 18.66
C ASP A 257 -25.72 11.39 17.96
N ALA A 258 -24.48 11.02 18.32
CA ALA A 258 -23.78 9.87 17.76
C ALA A 258 -24.51 8.53 18.06
N PRO A 259 -24.46 7.53 17.16
CA PRO A 259 -25.17 6.26 17.32
C PRO A 259 -24.68 5.37 18.45
N ASN A 260 -23.43 5.52 18.87
CA ASN A 260 -22.81 4.76 19.94
C ASN A 260 -21.55 5.47 20.46
N SER A 261 -20.98 4.93 21.54
CA SER A 261 -19.78 5.47 22.18
C SER A 261 -18.55 5.50 21.28
N ARG A 262 -18.42 4.57 20.33
CA ARG A 262 -17.29 4.54 19.38
C ARG A 262 -17.39 5.69 18.38
N ALA A 263 -18.57 5.90 17.81
CA ALA A 263 -18.83 7.04 16.94
C ALA A 263 -18.61 8.38 17.67
N ALA A 264 -19.10 8.50 18.91
CA ALA A 264 -18.87 9.67 19.75
C ALA A 264 -17.36 9.92 20.01
N ALA A 265 -16.60 8.87 20.34
CA ALA A 265 -15.16 8.97 20.55
C ALA A 265 -14.40 9.37 19.27
N ALA A 266 -14.79 8.82 18.11
CA ALA A 266 -14.19 9.20 16.83
C ALA A 266 -14.48 10.67 16.47
N VAL A 267 -15.71 11.14 16.68
CA VAL A 267 -16.09 12.55 16.51
C VAL A 267 -15.29 13.44 17.45
N SER A 268 -15.22 13.10 18.75
CA SER A 268 -14.43 13.85 19.74
C SER A 268 -12.96 13.94 19.36
N TYR A 269 -12.37 12.83 18.89
CA TYR A 269 -11.00 12.84 18.38
C TYR A 269 -10.86 13.78 17.18
N ALA A 270 -11.78 13.72 16.20
CA ALA A 270 -11.72 14.59 15.02
C ALA A 270 -11.76 16.08 15.39
N TYR A 271 -12.64 16.47 16.33
CA TYR A 271 -12.66 17.85 16.86
C TYR A 271 -11.33 18.25 17.49
N SER A 272 -10.70 17.36 18.27
CA SER A 272 -9.39 17.63 18.88
C SER A 272 -8.26 17.84 17.87
N LYS A 273 -8.48 17.47 16.60
CA LYS A 273 -7.51 17.58 15.51
C LYS A 273 -7.76 18.74 14.58
N ILE A 274 -8.83 19.52 14.76
CA ILE A 274 -9.03 20.77 14.02
C ILE A 274 -7.78 21.66 14.17
N GLY A 275 -7.29 22.20 13.06
CA GLY A 275 -6.03 22.96 13.00
C GLY A 275 -4.78 22.12 12.71
N SER A 276 -4.84 20.79 12.80
CA SER A 276 -3.70 19.93 12.47
C SER A 276 -3.35 20.05 10.97
N PRO A 277 -2.07 20.11 10.60
CA PRO A 277 -1.66 20.26 9.20
C PRO A 277 -2.03 19.03 8.36
N TYR A 278 -2.35 19.29 7.09
CA TYR A 278 -2.42 18.24 6.08
C TYR A 278 -1.01 17.79 5.70
N VAL A 279 -0.72 16.50 5.82
CA VAL A 279 0.53 15.90 5.33
C VAL A 279 0.19 14.62 4.58
N TRP A 280 0.62 14.55 3.32
CA TRP A 280 0.42 13.39 2.46
C TRP A 280 0.91 12.09 3.13
N GLY A 281 0.03 11.11 3.24
CA GLY A 281 0.33 9.80 3.82
C GLY A 281 0.24 9.75 5.35
N ALA A 282 0.09 10.89 6.03
CA ALA A 282 0.11 10.94 7.50
C ALA A 282 -1.17 10.35 8.14
N THR A 283 -0.99 9.65 9.25
CA THR A 283 -2.07 8.93 9.98
C THR A 283 -2.12 9.31 11.47
N GLY A 284 -1.70 10.53 11.78
CA GLY A 284 -1.67 11.09 13.12
C GLY A 284 -0.40 10.79 13.94
N PRO A 285 -0.35 11.27 15.19
CA PRO A 285 -1.40 12.04 15.85
C PRO A 285 -1.38 13.56 15.54
N ASN A 286 -0.34 14.06 14.88
CA ASN A 286 -0.10 15.51 14.72
C ASN A 286 -0.31 16.05 13.30
N ALA A 287 -0.50 15.17 12.32
CA ALA A 287 -0.75 15.53 10.92
C ALA A 287 -1.52 14.41 10.23
N PHE A 288 -2.30 14.74 9.22
CA PHE A 288 -3.22 13.80 8.58
C PHE A 288 -3.34 14.04 7.07
N ASP A 289 -3.61 13.00 6.30
CA ASP A 289 -4.42 13.15 5.09
C ASP A 289 -5.87 12.73 5.37
N CYS A 290 -6.76 12.82 4.38
CA CYS A 290 -8.20 12.63 4.56
C CYS A 290 -8.54 11.27 5.20
N SER A 291 -8.08 10.18 4.58
CA SER A 291 -8.27 8.81 5.05
C SER A 291 -7.41 8.47 6.28
N GLY A 292 -6.31 9.18 6.50
CA GLY A 292 -5.50 9.08 7.70
C GLY A 292 -6.17 9.69 8.94
N LEU A 293 -6.96 10.76 8.79
CA LEU A 293 -7.74 11.36 9.87
C LEU A 293 -8.83 10.40 10.35
N THR A 294 -9.60 9.82 9.45
CA THR A 294 -10.68 8.86 9.77
C THR A 294 -10.11 7.60 10.44
N LEU A 295 -9.01 7.06 9.89
CA LEU A 295 -8.26 5.95 10.46
C LEU A 295 -7.85 6.24 11.91
N ALA A 296 -7.26 7.41 12.17
CA ALA A 296 -6.78 7.77 13.49
C ALA A 296 -7.93 8.00 14.48
N ALA A 297 -9.03 8.62 14.05
CA ALA A 297 -10.21 8.87 14.86
C ALA A 297 -10.86 7.57 15.33
N TYR A 298 -11.09 6.64 14.41
CA TYR A 298 -11.66 5.35 14.76
C TYR A 298 -10.69 4.44 15.52
N ARG A 299 -9.38 4.53 15.26
CA ARG A 299 -8.36 3.86 16.09
C ARG A 299 -8.41 4.34 17.54
N ALA A 300 -8.59 5.63 17.78
CA ALA A 300 -8.77 6.18 19.13
C ALA A 300 -10.08 5.69 19.78
N ALA A 301 -11.09 5.36 18.98
CA ALA A 301 -12.33 4.71 19.42
C ALA A 301 -12.25 3.18 19.51
N GLY A 302 -11.07 2.58 19.33
CA GLY A 302 -10.86 1.13 19.40
C GLY A 302 -11.35 0.34 18.18
N VAL A 303 -11.56 1.00 17.04
CA VAL A 303 -11.96 0.36 15.77
C VAL A 303 -10.85 0.50 14.73
N SER A 304 -10.44 -0.62 14.14
CA SER A 304 -9.48 -0.61 13.03
C SER A 304 -10.18 -0.32 11.72
N LEU A 305 -9.69 0.67 10.98
CA LEU A 305 -10.11 0.95 9.61
C LEU A 305 -9.00 0.60 8.61
N PRO A 306 -9.34 0.27 7.35
CA PRO A 306 -8.34 0.20 6.29
C PRO A 306 -7.78 1.60 5.98
N ARG A 307 -6.59 1.68 5.36
CA ARG A 307 -5.90 2.95 5.14
C ARG A 307 -6.55 3.85 4.09
N THR A 308 -7.26 3.28 3.13
CA THR A 308 -7.67 3.96 1.89
C THR A 308 -9.16 4.22 1.83
N THR A 309 -9.56 5.30 1.18
CA THR A 309 -10.96 5.73 1.05
C THR A 309 -11.85 4.66 0.41
N TYR A 310 -11.40 4.03 -0.68
CA TYR A 310 -12.15 2.99 -1.39
C TYR A 310 -12.30 1.68 -0.59
N SER A 311 -11.46 1.47 0.43
CA SER A 311 -11.64 0.38 1.38
C SER A 311 -12.49 0.83 2.57
N GLN A 312 -12.29 2.06 3.07
CA GLN A 312 -13.04 2.61 4.21
C GLN A 312 -14.53 2.75 3.94
N ILE A 313 -14.92 3.03 2.69
CA ILE A 313 -16.34 3.07 2.32
C ILE A 313 -17.06 1.73 2.49
N ASN A 314 -16.30 0.63 2.59
CA ASN A 314 -16.81 -0.72 2.83
C ASN A 314 -16.56 -1.20 4.28
N ALA A 315 -16.20 -0.30 5.19
CA ALA A 315 -15.93 -0.63 6.59
C ALA A 315 -17.20 -0.92 7.40
N GLY A 316 -18.39 -0.67 6.84
CA GLY A 316 -19.67 -1.00 7.44
C GLY A 316 -20.84 -0.87 6.44
N PRO A 317 -22.09 -0.89 6.91
CA PRO A 317 -23.26 -0.68 6.04
C PRO A 317 -23.22 0.68 5.34
N ARG A 318 -23.75 0.73 4.11
CA ARG A 318 -23.95 1.99 3.39
C ARG A 318 -25.14 2.74 3.96
N ILE A 319 -24.99 4.05 4.08
CA ILE A 319 -25.99 4.92 4.70
C ILE A 319 -26.50 5.92 3.67
N ALA A 320 -27.82 6.10 3.60
CA ALA A 320 -28.41 7.14 2.77
C ALA A 320 -28.04 8.52 3.33
N ARG A 321 -27.89 9.53 2.46
CA ARG A 321 -27.51 10.89 2.89
C ARG A 321 -28.48 11.47 3.94
N SER A 322 -29.76 11.11 3.88
CA SER A 322 -30.80 11.51 4.84
C SER A 322 -30.71 10.82 6.21
N GLU A 323 -29.95 9.74 6.31
CA GLU A 323 -29.81 8.92 7.53
C GLU A 323 -28.47 9.13 8.23
N LEU A 324 -27.70 10.12 7.77
CA LEU A 324 -26.39 10.44 8.32
C LEU A 324 -26.48 10.83 9.80
N ARG A 325 -25.61 10.22 10.61
CA ARG A 325 -25.46 10.48 12.03
C ARG A 325 -24.00 10.78 12.37
N PRO A 326 -23.71 11.62 13.38
CA PRO A 326 -22.34 11.95 13.74
C PRO A 326 -21.47 10.71 13.93
N GLY A 327 -20.30 10.71 13.29
CA GLY A 327 -19.39 9.58 13.21
C GLY A 327 -19.41 8.84 11.87
N ASP A 328 -20.51 8.91 11.11
CA ASP A 328 -20.55 8.31 9.77
C ASP A 328 -19.42 8.87 8.88
N LEU A 329 -18.79 7.99 8.10
CA LEU A 329 -17.80 8.41 7.13
C LEU A 329 -18.51 8.82 5.83
N VAL A 330 -18.21 10.02 5.35
CA VAL A 330 -18.77 10.60 4.13
C VAL A 330 -17.69 10.70 3.05
N PHE A 331 -18.02 10.28 1.83
CA PHE A 331 -17.06 10.13 0.74
C PHE A 331 -17.45 10.99 -0.45
N PHE A 332 -16.44 11.44 -1.18
CA PHE A 332 -16.62 12.39 -2.28
C PHE A 332 -15.90 11.95 -3.55
N TYR A 333 -16.40 12.52 -4.65
CA TYR A 333 -16.04 12.25 -6.04
C TYR A 333 -16.36 10.82 -6.48
N SER A 334 -16.65 10.63 -7.77
CA SER A 334 -17.01 9.30 -8.32
C SER A 334 -15.93 8.23 -8.13
N GLY A 335 -14.66 8.65 -8.03
CA GLY A 335 -13.53 7.78 -7.70
C GLY A 335 -13.31 7.51 -6.22
N ILE A 336 -14.18 8.03 -5.33
CA ILE A 336 -14.09 7.92 -3.87
C ILE A 336 -12.69 8.37 -3.41
N SER A 337 -12.28 9.58 -3.80
CA SER A 337 -10.91 10.04 -3.55
C SER A 337 -10.75 10.81 -2.24
N HIS A 338 -11.84 11.30 -1.67
CA HIS A 338 -11.82 12.07 -0.42
C HIS A 338 -12.81 11.48 0.59
N VAL A 339 -12.50 11.66 1.88
CA VAL A 339 -13.35 11.23 2.99
C VAL A 339 -13.31 12.24 4.14
N GLY A 340 -14.44 12.37 4.84
CA GLY A 340 -14.55 13.11 6.10
C GLY A 340 -15.40 12.36 7.13
N ILE A 341 -15.45 12.88 8.35
CA ILE A 341 -16.31 12.38 9.44
C ILE A 341 -17.50 13.32 9.57
N TYR A 342 -18.71 12.81 9.35
CA TYR A 342 -19.93 13.60 9.55
C TYR A 342 -20.11 13.97 11.02
N ILE A 343 -20.55 15.20 11.28
CA ILE A 343 -20.72 15.74 12.65
C ILE A 343 -22.13 16.29 12.92
N GLY A 344 -23.07 16.10 12.00
CA GLY A 344 -24.42 16.66 12.09
C GLY A 344 -24.61 17.90 11.20
N ASN A 345 -25.87 18.35 11.05
CA ASN A 345 -26.26 19.57 10.32
C ASN A 345 -25.64 19.75 8.92
N GLY A 346 -25.45 18.66 8.17
CA GLY A 346 -24.84 18.76 6.83
C GLY A 346 -23.36 19.14 6.84
N GLN A 347 -22.66 18.93 7.96
CA GLN A 347 -21.24 19.27 8.13
C GLN A 347 -20.38 18.04 8.41
N MET A 348 -19.09 18.17 8.10
CA MET A 348 -18.07 17.17 8.37
C MET A 348 -16.77 17.79 8.88
N ILE A 349 -15.95 16.99 9.54
CA ILE A 349 -14.52 17.28 9.78
C ILE A 349 -13.70 16.47 8.79
N HIS A 350 -12.77 17.13 8.10
CA HIS A 350 -11.89 16.49 7.12
C HIS A 350 -10.49 17.11 7.11
N ALA A 351 -9.54 16.41 6.48
CA ALA A 351 -8.22 16.94 6.14
C ALA A 351 -8.18 17.19 4.61
N PRO A 352 -8.43 18.43 4.14
CA PRO A 352 -8.75 18.72 2.74
C PRO A 352 -7.58 18.54 1.78
N ASN A 353 -6.47 19.25 2.02
CA ASN A 353 -5.31 19.32 1.12
C ASN A 353 -4.19 20.15 1.79
N PRO A 354 -2.98 20.22 1.19
CA PRO A 354 -1.84 20.95 1.79
C PRO A 354 -2.03 22.46 2.00
N SER A 355 -3.04 23.11 1.42
CA SER A 355 -3.28 24.54 1.63
C SER A 355 -4.22 24.83 2.80
N ALA A 356 -4.76 23.81 3.47
CA ALA A 356 -5.61 24.02 4.62
C ALA A 356 -5.48 22.90 5.67
N PRO A 357 -5.57 23.25 6.96
CA PRO A 357 -5.53 22.26 8.04
C PRO A 357 -6.82 21.45 8.10
N VAL A 358 -6.85 20.47 9.01
CA VAL A 358 -8.09 19.81 9.43
C VAL A 358 -9.10 20.87 9.87
N ARG A 359 -10.31 20.84 9.31
CA ARG A 359 -11.35 21.84 9.56
C ARG A 359 -12.75 21.24 9.46
N VAL A 360 -13.73 22.02 9.91
CA VAL A 360 -15.15 21.79 9.61
C VAL A 360 -15.46 22.33 8.21
N ALA A 361 -16.24 21.58 7.43
CA ALA A 361 -16.71 21.97 6.10
C ALA A 361 -18.14 21.44 5.85
N PRO A 362 -18.96 22.12 5.02
CA PRO A 362 -20.24 21.59 4.60
C PRO A 362 -20.06 20.41 3.63
N LEU A 363 -21.00 19.45 3.63
CA LEU A 363 -20.97 18.31 2.71
C LEU A 363 -21.05 18.73 1.24
N ASP A 364 -21.67 19.88 0.94
CA ASP A 364 -21.85 20.36 -0.43
C ASP A 364 -20.63 21.10 -0.99
N GLU A 365 -19.53 21.21 -0.23
CA GLU A 365 -18.25 21.75 -0.73
C GLU A 365 -17.65 20.87 -1.85
N MET A 366 -17.98 19.58 -1.85
CA MET A 366 -17.47 18.61 -2.81
C MET A 366 -18.58 17.68 -3.33
N PRO A 367 -18.46 17.10 -4.54
CA PRO A 367 -19.44 16.16 -5.07
C PRO A 367 -19.59 14.92 -4.17
N TYR A 368 -20.72 14.79 -3.48
CA TYR A 368 -21.01 13.66 -2.60
C TYR A 368 -21.09 12.35 -3.39
N ALA A 369 -20.46 11.29 -2.87
CA ALA A 369 -20.43 9.96 -3.51
C ALA A 369 -21.11 8.88 -2.68
N GLY A 370 -21.14 9.02 -1.35
CA GLY A 370 -21.81 8.05 -0.47
C GLY A 370 -21.32 8.13 0.98
N ALA A 371 -21.87 7.29 1.83
CA ALA A 371 -21.47 7.19 3.23
C ALA A 371 -21.50 5.76 3.76
N THR A 372 -20.77 5.52 4.85
CA THR A 372 -20.84 4.29 5.63
C THR A 372 -20.85 4.56 7.13
N ARG A 373 -21.53 3.71 7.89
CA ARG A 373 -21.50 3.69 9.36
C ARG A 373 -20.57 2.59 9.83
N VAL A 374 -19.51 2.94 10.54
CA VAL A 374 -18.42 2.02 10.92
C VAL A 374 -18.79 1.15 12.13
N ALA A 375 -19.65 1.64 13.03
CA ALA A 375 -20.07 0.96 14.25
C ALA A 375 -21.52 1.29 14.58
#